data_AF-A0A067MH75-F1
#
_entry.id   AF-A0A067MH75-F1
#
_cell.length_a   1.000
_cell.length_b   1.000
_cell.length_c   1.000
_cell.angle_alpha   90.00
_cell.angle_beta   90.00
_cell.angle_gamma   90.00
#
_symmetry.space_group_name_H-M   'P 1'
#
loop_
_entity.id
_entity.type
_entity.pdbx_description
1 polymer ?
#
loop_
_entity_poly.entity_id
_entity_poly.type
_entity_poly.pdbx_seq_one_letter_code
_entity_poly.pdbx_strand_id
1 'polypeptide(L)'
;LVPLDAPTQPRNYLTPSTTSRKELPSAFLARTSRKRAVSVVDEEEDLVAAIETKRRQNTIAARRSRQRKLEHTRQLEQENEELQAQVAMWKERA
;
A
#
# COMPACT_ATOMS: atom_id res chain seq x y z
N LEU A 1 -1.59 -15.65 5.93
CA LEU A 1 -1.24 -14.33 5.34
C LEU A 1 0.25 -14.32 5.02
N VAL A 2 0.72 -13.61 3.98
CA VAL A 2 2.18 -13.51 3.72
C VAL A 2 2.86 -12.84 4.92
N PRO A 3 3.94 -13.43 5.48
CA PRO A 3 4.67 -12.85 6.60
C PRO A 3 5.15 -11.41 6.32
N LEU A 4 5.24 -10.57 7.36
CA LEU A 4 5.69 -9.19 7.22
C LEU A 4 7.12 -9.10 6.67
N ASP A 5 7.99 -10.00 7.11
CA ASP A 5 9.40 -10.09 6.75
C ASP A 5 9.66 -10.84 5.43
N ALA A 6 8.60 -11.35 4.77
CA ALA A 6 8.77 -12.02 3.50
C ALA A 6 9.36 -11.06 2.44
N PRO A 7 10.27 -11.51 1.56
CA PRO A 7 10.90 -10.66 0.57
C PRO A 7 9.86 -9.98 -0.35
N THR A 8 10.16 -8.75 -0.80
CA THR A 8 9.33 -8.02 -1.78
C THR A 8 9.92 -8.18 -3.17
N GLN A 9 9.11 -8.61 -4.13
CA GLN A 9 9.53 -8.73 -5.53
C GLN A 9 9.69 -7.35 -6.19
N PRO A 10 10.82 -7.04 -6.84
CA PRO A 10 10.98 -5.82 -7.63
C PRO A 10 10.11 -5.87 -8.91
N ARG A 11 9.75 -4.70 -9.45
CA ARG A 11 8.93 -4.60 -10.67
C ARG A 11 9.74 -3.91 -11.76
N ASN A 12 10.02 -4.64 -12.83
CA ASN A 12 10.63 -4.10 -14.04
C ASN A 12 9.54 -3.78 -15.07
N TYR A 13 9.42 -2.52 -15.47
CA TYR A 13 8.43 -2.07 -16.45
C TYR A 13 9.15 -1.75 -17.75
N LEU A 14 8.75 -2.41 -18.84
CA LEU A 14 9.28 -2.14 -20.19
C LEU A 14 8.62 -0.89 -20.81
N THR A 15 7.41 -0.56 -20.38
CA THR A 15 6.64 0.60 -20.83
C THR A 15 6.09 1.34 -19.62
N PRO A 16 5.82 2.66 -19.73
CA PRO A 16 5.14 3.39 -18.66
C PRO A 16 3.82 2.70 -18.32
N SER A 17 3.49 2.68 -17.03
CA SER A 17 2.22 2.11 -16.57
C SER A 17 1.05 2.90 -17.16
N THR A 18 -0.08 2.23 -17.40
CA THR A 18 -1.31 2.87 -17.95
C THR A 18 -1.76 4.09 -17.15
N THR A 19 -1.51 4.10 -15.84
CA THR A 19 -1.85 5.20 -14.93
C THR A 19 -0.68 6.14 -14.65
N SER A 20 0.42 6.01 -15.40
CA SER A 20 1.56 6.94 -15.28
C SER A 20 1.12 8.35 -15.63
N ARG A 21 1.72 9.34 -14.97
CA ARG A 21 1.53 10.74 -15.35
C ARG A 21 2.04 10.92 -16.78
N LYS A 22 1.25 11.61 -17.61
CA LYS A 22 1.66 11.99 -18.96
C LYS A 22 2.67 13.13 -18.87
N GLU A 23 3.69 13.08 -19.72
CA GLU A 23 4.65 14.17 -19.84
C GLU A 23 3.92 15.48 -20.18
N LEU A 24 4.27 16.55 -19.46
CA LEU A 24 3.68 17.86 -19.71
C LEU A 24 4.37 18.50 -20.92
N PRO A 25 3.63 19.20 -21.81
CA PRO A 25 4.22 19.87 -22.95
C PRO A 25 5.29 20.88 -22.55
N SER A 26 6.31 21.05 -23.41
CA SER A 26 7.49 21.89 -23.14
C SER A 26 7.17 23.33 -22.74
N ALA A 27 6.10 23.92 -23.28
CA ALA A 27 5.62 25.26 -22.92
C ALA A 27 5.25 25.40 -21.42
N PHE A 28 4.76 24.32 -20.80
CA PHE A 28 4.44 24.29 -19.37
C PHE A 28 5.69 24.02 -18.52
N LEU A 29 6.63 23.21 -19.01
CA LEU A 29 7.91 22.95 -18.35
C LEU A 29 8.80 24.21 -18.32
N ALA A 30 8.83 25.01 -19.39
CA ALA A 30 9.61 26.25 -19.47
C ALA A 30 9.22 27.31 -18.41
N ARG A 31 7.98 27.27 -17.91
CA ARG A 31 7.52 28.15 -16.82
C ARG A 31 8.00 27.69 -15.44
N THR A 32 8.30 26.39 -15.27
CA THR A 32 8.75 25.80 -14.00
C THR A 32 10.27 25.61 -13.94
N SER A 33 10.92 25.41 -15.09
CA SER A 33 12.36 25.08 -15.21
C SER A 33 13.30 26.23 -14.82
N ARG A 34 12.84 27.48 -14.81
CA ARG A 34 13.63 28.64 -14.31
C ARG A 34 14.06 28.51 -12.84
N LYS A 35 13.54 27.54 -12.09
CA LYS A 35 13.96 27.25 -10.69
C LYS A 35 14.68 25.90 -10.50
N ARG A 36 14.81 25.04 -11.54
CA ARG A 36 15.28 23.64 -11.40
C ARG A 36 16.17 23.17 -12.56
N ALA A 37 17.25 23.88 -12.86
CA ALA A 37 18.06 23.62 -14.06
C ALA A 37 19.50 23.10 -13.79
N VAL A 38 19.80 22.50 -12.62
CA VAL A 38 21.20 22.17 -12.25
C VAL A 38 21.50 20.68 -11.97
N SER A 39 20.53 19.74 -11.95
CA SER A 39 20.85 18.36 -11.50
C SER A 39 19.95 17.25 -12.07
N VAL A 40 19.60 17.29 -13.35
CA VAL A 40 18.58 16.38 -13.91
C VAL A 40 19.02 14.91 -13.97
N VAL A 41 20.31 14.59 -14.14
CA VAL A 41 20.77 13.20 -14.34
C VAL A 41 20.95 12.43 -13.03
N ASP A 42 21.58 13.02 -12.01
CA ASP A 42 21.66 12.41 -10.67
C ASP A 42 20.27 12.30 -9.99
N GLU A 43 19.35 13.23 -10.30
CA GLU A 43 17.98 13.16 -9.82
C GLU A 43 17.23 11.93 -10.36
N GLU A 44 17.48 11.46 -11.58
CA GLU A 44 16.72 10.35 -12.16
C GLU A 44 16.95 9.00 -11.44
N GLU A 45 18.21 8.66 -11.13
CA GLU A 45 18.54 7.44 -10.40
C GLU A 45 18.02 7.48 -8.96
N ASP A 46 18.17 8.63 -8.29
CA ASP A 46 17.63 8.87 -6.94
C ASP A 46 16.09 8.77 -6.90
N LEU A 47 15.42 9.26 -7.94
CA LEU A 47 13.97 9.15 -8.08
C LEU A 47 13.53 7.71 -8.25
N VAL A 48 14.24 6.89 -9.03
CA VAL A 48 13.94 5.46 -9.20
C VAL A 48 14.09 4.72 -7.86
N ALA A 49 15.19 4.95 -7.14
CA ALA A 49 15.40 4.37 -5.80
C ALA A 49 14.30 4.80 -4.81
N ALA A 50 13.90 6.08 -4.83
CA ALA A 50 12.81 6.58 -4.00
C ALA A 50 11.44 5.95 -4.34
N ILE A 51 11.19 5.64 -5.62
CA ILE A 51 9.97 4.94 -6.05
C ILE A 51 9.97 3.50 -5.54
N GLU A 52 11.09 2.79 -5.66
CA GLU A 52 11.21 1.41 -5.17
C GLU A 52 11.01 1.31 -3.67
N THR A 53 11.66 2.18 -2.90
CA THR A 53 11.52 2.21 -1.43
C THR A 53 10.05 2.46 -1.03
N LYS A 54 9.36 3.41 -1.67
CA LYS A 54 7.92 3.65 -1.45
C LYS A 54 7.07 2.42 -1.78
N ARG A 55 7.38 1.69 -2.85
CA ARG A 55 6.66 0.45 -3.20
C ARG A 55 6.89 -0.66 -2.17
N ARG A 56 8.12 -0.82 -1.69
CA ARG A 56 8.44 -1.78 -0.62
C ARG A 56 7.66 -1.44 0.66
N GLN A 57 7.68 -0.17 1.06
CA GLN A 57 6.90 0.33 2.20
C GLN A 57 5.40 0.09 2.04
N ASN A 58 4.82 0.38 0.86
CA ASN A 58 3.42 0.13 0.58
C ASN A 58 3.07 -1.36 0.67
N THR A 59 3.96 -2.24 0.18
CA THR A 59 3.78 -3.70 0.28
C THR A 59 3.71 -4.15 1.74
N ILE A 60 4.65 -3.68 2.57
CA ILE A 60 4.66 -3.98 4.01
C ILE A 60 3.40 -3.44 4.70
N ALA A 61 3.02 -2.19 4.39
CA ALA A 61 1.82 -1.56 4.93
C ALA A 61 0.55 -2.33 4.55
N ALA A 62 0.44 -2.79 3.31
CA ALA A 62 -0.67 -3.61 2.83
C ALA A 62 -0.73 -4.96 3.56
N ARG A 63 0.41 -5.61 3.81
CA ARG A 63 0.45 -6.84 4.63
C ARG A 63 -0.05 -6.58 6.06
N ARG A 64 0.48 -5.55 6.74
CA ARG A 64 0.02 -5.15 8.08
C ARG A 64 -1.46 -4.81 8.11
N SER A 65 -1.97 -4.13 7.08
CA SER A 65 -3.40 -3.79 6.97
C SER A 65 -4.27 -5.04 6.86
N ARG A 66 -3.89 -6.00 6.00
CA ARG A 66 -4.61 -7.27 5.87
C ARG A 66 -4.56 -8.09 7.15
N GLN A 67 -3.44 -8.07 7.87
CA GLN A 67 -3.29 -8.75 9.16
C GLN A 67 -4.26 -8.16 10.20
N ARG A 68 -4.23 -6.83 10.39
CA ARG A 68 -5.16 -6.14 11.30
C ARG A 68 -6.62 -6.41 10.96
N LYS A 69 -6.96 -6.41 9.65
CA LYS A 69 -8.32 -6.72 9.21
C LYS A 69 -8.71 -8.15 9.60
N LEU A 70 -7.82 -9.12 9.40
CA LEU A 70 -8.05 -10.52 9.77
C LEU A 70 -8.24 -10.69 11.28
N GLU A 71 -7.39 -10.04 12.08
CA GLU A 71 -7.49 -10.06 13.55
C GLU A 71 -8.83 -9.45 14.01
N HIS A 72 -9.21 -8.31 13.45
CA HIS A 72 -10.49 -7.67 13.75
C HIS A 72 -11.69 -8.53 13.36
N THR A 73 -11.68 -9.17 12.18
CA THR A 73 -12.77 -10.07 11.77
C THR A 73 -12.87 -11.28 12.68
N ARG A 74 -11.72 -11.84 13.10
CA ARG A 74 -11.68 -12.98 14.01
C ARG A 74 -12.25 -12.62 15.39
N GLN A 75 -11.90 -11.43 15.90
CA GLN A 75 -12.44 -10.93 17.16
C GLN A 75 -13.98 -10.81 17.09
N LEU A 76 -14.50 -10.20 16.02
CA LEU A 76 -15.96 -10.07 15.84
C LEU A 76 -16.66 -11.42 15.75
N GLU A 77 -16.06 -12.41 15.07
CA GLU A 77 -16.60 -13.77 14.97
C GLU A 77 -16.67 -14.43 16.36
N GLN A 78 -15.61 -14.32 17.16
CA GLN A 78 -15.55 -14.85 18.53
C GLN A 78 -16.60 -14.21 19.45
N GLU A 79 -16.71 -12.88 19.44
CA GLU A 79 -17.72 -12.15 20.22
C GLU A 79 -19.14 -12.58 19.80
N ASN A 80 -19.37 -12.83 18.51
CA ASN A 80 -20.66 -13.30 18.03
C ASN A 80 -20.98 -14.71 18.54
N GLU A 81 -20.03 -15.63 18.49
CA GLU A 81 -20.17 -16.99 19.02
C GLU A 81 -20.50 -16.98 20.52
N GLU A 82 -19.77 -16.15 21.30
CA GLU A 82 -20.02 -16.01 22.75
C GLU A 82 -21.42 -15.44 23.04
N LEU A 83 -21.85 -14.42 22.30
CA LEU A 83 -23.18 -13.84 22.44
C LEU A 83 -24.27 -14.84 22.05
N GLN A 84 -24.07 -15.61 20.98
CA GLN A 84 -25.01 -16.66 20.57
C GLN A 84 -25.14 -17.75 21.63
N ALA A 85 -24.03 -18.19 22.23
CA ALA A 85 -24.03 -19.17 23.31
C ALA A 85 -24.78 -18.66 24.55
N GLN A 86 -24.57 -17.39 24.92
CA GLN A 86 -25.32 -16.76 26.01
C GLN A 86 -26.81 -16.71 25.70
N VAL A 87 -27.20 -16.25 24.51
CA VAL A 87 -28.61 -16.20 24.09
C VAL A 87 -29.25 -17.58 24.12
N ALA A 88 -28.56 -18.63 23.68
CA ALA A 88 -29.06 -20.01 23.75
C ALA A 88 -29.32 -20.44 25.20
N MET A 89 -28.34 -20.22 26.10
CA MET A 89 -28.47 -20.53 27.53
C MET A 89 -29.64 -19.79 28.19
N TRP A 90 -29.82 -18.50 27.89
CA TRP A 90 -30.95 -17.72 28.42
C TRP A 90 -32.30 -18.17 27.87
N LYS A 91 -32.36 -18.61 26.61
CA LYS A 91 -33.58 -19.17 26.00
C LYS A 91 -33.95 -20.52 26.58
N GLU A 92 -32.97 -21.36 26.94
CA GLU A 92 -33.23 -22.64 27.61
C GLU A 92 -33.68 -22.45 29.07
N ARG A 93 -33.31 -21.33 29.69
CA ARG A 93 -33.66 -21.00 31.08
C ARG A 93 -35.05 -20.36 31.24
N ALA A 94 -35.59 -19.75 30.17
CA ALA A 94 -36.90 -19.09 30.14
C ALA A 94 -38.02 -20.08 29.77
#